data_AF-S4NZB8-F1
#
_entry.id   AF-S4NZB8-F1
#
_cell.length_a   1.000
_cell.length_b   1.000
_cell.length_c   1.000
_cell.angle_alpha   90.00
_cell.angle_beta   90.00
_cell.angle_gamma   90.00
#
_symmetry.space_group_name_H-M   'P 1'
#
loop_
_entity.id
_entity.type
_entity.pdbx_description
1 polymer ?
#
loop_
_entity_poly.entity_id
_entity_poly.type
_entity_poly.pdbx_seq_one_letter_code
_entity_poly.pdbx_strand_id
1 'polypeptide(L)' 'AAVERLESEQDDAWTVVATDADWETKYIWLRNSKILGTSHAVIEWEVPDGTPPGTYRLHHYGNYKYILGGIYP' A
#
# COMPACT_ATOMS: atom_id res chain seq x y z
N ALA A 1 1.91 3.67 1.82
CA ALA A 1 0.82 2.75 1.42
C ALA A 1 -0.52 3.44 1.67
N ALA A 2 -1.58 3.04 0.98
CA ALA A 2 -2.91 3.62 1.18
C ALA A 2 -4.00 2.54 1.16
N VAL A 3 -5.09 2.82 1.88
CA VAL A 3 -6.38 2.15 1.75
C VAL A 3 -7.27 3.08 0.95
N GLU A 4 -7.86 2.56 -0.10
CA GLU A 4 -8.70 3.33 -1.00
C GLU A 4 -10.10 2.69 -1.10
N ARG A 5 -11.14 3.53 -1.12
CA ARG A 5 -12.53 3.15 -1.31
C ARG A 5 -12.98 3.48 -2.72
N LEU A 6 -13.71 2.57 -3.34
CA LEU A 6 -14.28 2.78 -4.67
C LEU A 6 -15.49 3.72 -4.59
N GLU A 7 -15.46 4.79 -5.37
CA GLU A 7 -16.56 5.76 -5.47
C GLU A 7 -17.39 5.59 -6.76
N SER A 8 -16.74 5.20 -7.86
CA SER A 8 -17.39 4.91 -9.14
C SER A 8 -16.67 3.78 -9.85
N GLU A 9 -17.36 2.66 -10.08
CA GLU A 9 -16.84 1.54 -10.87
C GLU A 9 -16.60 1.93 -12.33
N GLN A 10 -17.46 2.78 -12.89
CA GLN A 10 -17.39 3.17 -14.30
C GLN A 10 -16.18 4.04 -14.61
N ASP A 11 -15.80 4.91 -13.65
CA ASP A 11 -14.71 5.87 -13.82
C ASP A 11 -13.38 5.39 -13.23
N ASP A 12 -13.36 4.18 -12.65
CA ASP A 12 -12.27 3.66 -11.81
C ASP A 12 -11.82 4.72 -10.78
N ALA A 13 -12.80 5.37 -10.15
CA ALA A 13 -12.57 6.47 -9.22
C ALA A 13 -12.45 5.96 -7.79
N TRP A 14 -11.29 6.19 -7.19
CA TRP A 14 -10.96 5.76 -5.83
C TRP A 14 -10.62 6.95 -4.95
N THR A 15 -11.09 6.92 -3.70
CA THR A 15 -10.75 7.93 -2.67
C THR A 15 -9.90 7.28 -1.58
N VAL A 16 -8.79 7.92 -1.21
CA VAL A 16 -7.96 7.48 -0.09
C VAL A 16 -8.74 7.69 1.21
N VAL A 17 -8.92 6.61 1.98
CA VAL A 17 -9.60 6.63 3.29
C VAL A 17 -8.62 6.47 4.45
N ALA A 18 -7.46 5.86 4.20
CA ALA A 18 -6.36 5.77 5.16
C ALA A 18 -5.01 5.71 4.44
N THR A 19 -3.96 6.13 5.12
CA THR A 19 -2.57 6.18 4.69
C THR A 19 -1.68 5.47 5.70
N ASP A 20 -0.40 5.26 5.38
CA ASP A 20 0.58 4.68 6.33
C ASP A 20 0.91 5.56 7.55
N ALA A 21 0.30 6.75 7.64
CA ALA A 21 0.33 7.59 8.83
C ALA A 21 -0.84 7.29 9.81
N ASP A 22 -1.87 6.57 9.36
CA ASP A 22 -3.07 6.30 10.15
C ASP A 22 -2.92 5.06 11.03
N TRP A 23 -3.50 5.12 12.23
CA TRP A 23 -3.27 4.15 13.32
C TRP A 23 -3.72 2.72 12.98
N GLU A 24 -4.77 2.63 12.16
CA GLU A 24 -5.37 1.41 11.65
C GLU A 24 -4.55 0.73 10.56
N THR A 25 -3.47 1.36 10.06
CA THR A 25 -2.63 0.78 9.03
C THR A 25 -1.24 0.44 9.56
N LYS A 26 -0.62 -0.58 8.97
CA LYS A 26 0.79 -0.90 9.22
C LYS A 26 1.49 -1.18 7.91
N TYR A 27 2.68 -0.61 7.77
CA TYR A 27 3.61 -0.93 6.69
C TYR A 27 4.82 -1.65 7.27
N ILE A 28 4.99 -2.92 6.91
CA ILE A 28 6.07 -3.76 7.40
C ILE A 28 6.95 -4.14 6.21
N TRP A 29 8.22 -3.78 6.29
CA TRP A 29 9.19 -4.11 5.27
C TRP A 29 10.07 -5.28 5.74
N LEU A 30 10.16 -6.32 4.90
CA LEU A 30 10.89 -7.55 5.20
C LEU A 30 11.97 -7.78 4.15
N ARG A 31 13.24 -7.91 4.56
CA ARG A 31 14.32 -8.33 3.66
C ARG A 31 14.28 -9.85 3.50
N ASN A 32 14.03 -10.32 2.27
CA ASN A 32 14.03 -11.76 1.97
C ASN A 32 15.44 -12.27 1.65
N SER A 33 16.19 -11.52 0.85
CA SER A 33 17.56 -11.87 0.47
C SER A 33 18.45 -10.64 0.46
N LYS A 34 19.46 -10.63 1.32
CA LYS A 34 20.47 -9.57 1.31
C LYS A 34 21.35 -9.65 0.05
N ILE A 35 21.61 -10.86 -0.45
CA ILE A 35 22.48 -11.10 -1.61
C ILE A 35 21.78 -10.73 -2.91
N LEU A 36 20.50 -11.14 -3.08
CA LEU A 36 19.73 -10.83 -4.28
C LEU A 36 19.02 -9.46 -4.22
N GLY A 37 19.09 -8.77 -3.08
CA GLY A 37 18.48 -7.46 -2.87
C GLY A 37 16.95 -7.46 -2.74
N THR A 38 16.29 -8.63 -2.77
CA THR A 38 14.82 -8.73 -2.76
C THR A 38 14.22 -8.51 -1.36
N SER A 39 13.03 -7.92 -1.34
CA SER A 39 12.23 -7.66 -0.13
C SER A 39 10.74 -7.85 -0.39
N HIS A 40 9.97 -8.09 0.67
CA HIS A 40 8.51 -8.00 0.66
C HIS A 40 8.06 -6.76 1.44
N ALA A 41 7.02 -6.10 0.91
CA ALA A 41 6.23 -5.13 1.64
C ALA A 41 4.92 -5.81 2.07
N VAL A 42 4.65 -5.80 3.37
CA VAL A 42 3.38 -6.26 3.94
C VAL A 42 2.62 -5.02 4.38
N ILE A 43 1.38 -4.88 3.89
CA ILE A 43 0.49 -3.80 4.26
C ILE A 43 -0.69 -4.41 4.99
N GLU A 44 -0.94 -3.95 6.19
CA GLU A 44 -2.08 -4.35 7.01
C GLU A 44 -3.02 -3.16 7.17
N TRP A 45 -4.32 -3.43 7.15
CA TRP A 45 -5.37 -2.48 7.52
C TRP A 45 -6.34 -3.18 8.47
N GLU A 46 -6.41 -2.66 9.70
CA GLU A 46 -7.37 -3.06 10.71
C GLU A 46 -8.64 -2.23 10.49
N VAL A 47 -9.65 -2.84 9.85
CA VAL A 47 -10.88 -2.14 9.45
C VAL A 47 -11.55 -1.48 10.66
N PRO A 48 -11.63 -0.15 10.74
CA PRO A 48 -12.21 0.54 11.90
C PRO A 48 -13.70 0.25 12.07
N ASP A 49 -14.16 0.36 13.32
CA ASP A 49 -15.59 0.31 13.61
C ASP A 49 -16.33 1.44 12.88
N GLY A 50 -17.47 1.09 12.26
CA GLY A 50 -18.27 2.04 11.49
C GLY A 50 -17.77 2.29 10.06
N THR A 51 -16.73 1.59 9.59
CA THR A 51 -16.33 1.61 8.18
C THR A 51 -17.54 1.29 7.29
N PRO A 52 -17.94 2.18 6.37
CA PRO A 52 -19.07 1.92 5.49
C PRO A 52 -18.87 0.64 4.65
N PRO A 53 -19.91 -0.19 4.45
CA PRO A 53 -19.82 -1.29 3.50
C PRO A 53 -19.47 -0.78 2.09
N GLY A 54 -18.62 -1.52 1.38
CA GLY A 54 -18.20 -1.16 0.03
C GLY A 54 -16.98 -1.94 -0.44
N THR A 55 -16.49 -1.57 -1.62
CA THR A 55 -15.27 -2.12 -2.21
C THR A 55 -14.08 -1.26 -1.81
N TYR A 56 -13.04 -1.93 -1.30
CA TYR A 56 -11.79 -1.30 -0.88
C TYR A 56 -10.60 -1.99 -1.54
N ARG A 57 -9.49 -1.28 -1.69
CA ARG A 57 -8.21 -1.85 -2.12
C ARG A 57 -7.06 -1.31 -1.28
N LEU A 58 -5.99 -2.10 -1.20
CA LEU A 58 -4.71 -1.69 -0.64
C LEU A 58 -3.76 -1.31 -1.77
N HIS A 59 -3.17 -0.13 -1.69
CA HIS A 59 -2.21 0.38 -2.66
C HIS A 59 -0.82 0.49 -2.03
N HIS A 60 0.14 -0.23 -2.61
CA HIS A 60 1.56 -0.09 -2.29
C HIS A 60 2.22 0.94 -3.19
N TYR A 61 2.82 1.96 -2.59
CA TYR A 61 3.77 2.85 -3.26
C TYR A 61 5.18 2.43 -2.85
N GLY A 62 5.97 2.01 -3.84
CA GLY A 62 7.33 1.51 -3.64
C GLY A 62 8.35 2.39 -4.36
N ASN A 63 9.62 2.10 -4.13
CA ASN A 63 10.72 2.50 -4.99
C ASN A 63 11.72 1.35 -5.07
N TYR A 64 12.43 1.23 -6.19
CA TYR A 64 13.57 0.33 -6.32
C TYR A 64 14.82 1.06 -6.82
N LYS A 65 15.99 0.54 -6.43
CA LYS A 65 17.29 1.00 -6.92
C LYS A 65 17.77 0.02 -7.98
N TYR A 66 18.05 0.51 -9.18
CA TYR A 66 18.60 -0.32 -10.25
C TYR A 66 20.09 -0.60 -10.03
N ILE A 67 20.56 -1.77 -10.48
CA ILE A 67 21.94 -2.25 -10.25
C ILE A 67 22.99 -1.31 -10.86
N LEU A 68 22.67 -0.63 -11.97
CA LEU A 68 23.57 0.35 -12.59
C LEU A 68 23.42 1.77 -12.03
N GLY A 69 22.67 1.94 -10.93
CA GLY A 69 22.34 3.24 -10.35
C GLY A 69 20.95 3.74 -10.77
N GLY A 70 20.50 4.83 -10.14
CA GLY A 70 19.13 5.36 -10.29
C GLY A 70 18.14 4.78 -9.27
N ILE A 71 17.16 5.59 -8.87
CA ILE A 71 16.05 5.22 -8.00
C ILE A 71 14.77 5.54 -8.76
N TYR A 72 13.87 4.57 -8.81
CA TYR A 72 12.62 4.65 -9.55
C TYR A 72 11.46 4.26 -8.64
N PRO A 73 10.25 4.78 -8.87
CA PRO A 73 9.03 4.22 -8.31
C PRO A 73 8.90 2.72 -8.65
#